data_AF-A0A2V9L8M6-F1
#
_entry.id   AF-A0A2V9L8M6-F1
#
_cell.length_a   1.000
_cell.length_b   1.000
_cell.length_c   1.000
_cell.angle_alpha   90.00
_cell.angle_beta   90.00
_cell.angle_gamma   90.00
#
_symmetry.space_group_name_H-M   'P 1'
#
loop_
_entity.id
_entity.type
_entity.pdbx_description
1 polymer ?
#
loop_
_entity_poly.entity_id
_entity_poly.type
_entity_poly.pdbx_seq_one_letter_code
_entity_poly.pdbx_strand_id
1 'polypeptide(L)'
;FSRIYMGGEYDIRGFDIYTISPMGFFPTIGQVCNRDNAGNQILALNANGQSTGVCGSFTRFPYNTIQFPGGDTELLTNFEYRIPIAGPVTLAPFVDVGSTFIMRPDQLRLQPSALSSIGNEFPYFKPDLPAELRPIGVTNFRPRGSTGLEIQVILPVVNAPFRVFYGYNFLRLNDTITPPQALPPVSLFPNVQTYNDALPYFRPFPLRDRKARLGFTVARQF
;
A
#
# COMPACT_ATOMS: atom_id res chain seq x y z
N PHE A 1 -8.46 2.75 18.91
CA PHE A 1 -9.25 1.66 18.28
C PHE A 1 -8.29 0.67 17.67
N SER A 2 -8.59 -0.63 17.74
CA SER A 2 -7.79 -1.65 17.04
C SER A 2 -8.14 -1.62 15.55
N ARG A 3 -7.12 -1.70 14.69
CA ARG A 3 -7.28 -1.76 13.23
C ARG A 3 -6.80 -3.12 12.74
N ILE A 4 -7.51 -3.67 11.77
CA ILE A 4 -7.29 -5.05 11.31
C ILE A 4 -6.56 -5.04 9.98
N TYR A 5 -5.56 -5.89 9.88
CA TYR A 5 -4.77 -6.13 8.68
C TYR A 5 -4.60 -7.62 8.54
N MET A 6 -4.66 -8.12 7.31
CA MET A 6 -4.50 -9.55 7.03
C MET A 6 -3.27 -9.82 6.17
N GLY A 7 -2.87 -11.09 6.18
CA GLY A 7 -1.83 -11.64 5.34
C GLY A 7 -0.67 -12.14 6.18
N GLY A 8 0.14 -13.01 5.61
CA GLY A 8 1.16 -13.73 6.35
C GLY A 8 0.70 -15.11 6.79
N GLU A 9 1.48 -15.70 7.67
CA GLU A 9 1.50 -17.15 7.91
C GLU A 9 0.34 -17.64 8.79
N TYR A 10 -0.29 -16.73 9.53
CA TYR A 10 -1.40 -17.02 10.43
C TYR A 10 -2.77 -16.67 9.86
N ASP A 11 -2.80 -15.99 8.69
CA ASP A 11 -4.03 -15.56 8.04
C ASP A 11 -4.19 -16.23 6.66
N ILE A 12 -3.64 -15.59 5.62
CA ILE A 12 -3.72 -16.01 4.22
C ILE A 12 -2.29 -16.13 3.72
N ARG A 13 -1.76 -17.35 3.78
CA ARG A 13 -0.31 -17.65 3.67
C ARG A 13 0.33 -17.14 2.40
N GLY A 14 -0.40 -17.15 1.28
CA GLY A 14 0.11 -16.69 0.00
C GLY A 14 0.34 -15.18 -0.09
N PHE A 15 -0.10 -14.38 0.89
CA PHE A 15 0.10 -12.92 0.94
C PHE A 15 1.14 -12.54 1.99
N ASP A 16 1.80 -11.40 1.79
CA ASP A 16 2.73 -10.84 2.77
C ASP A 16 1.97 -10.25 3.97
N ILE A 17 2.64 -10.18 5.12
CA ILE A 17 2.06 -9.64 6.36
C ILE A 17 1.47 -8.24 6.15
N TYR A 18 0.25 -8.04 6.64
CA TYR A 18 -0.47 -6.77 6.61
C TYR A 18 -0.74 -6.15 5.23
N THR A 19 -0.64 -6.93 4.16
CA THR A 19 -0.91 -6.43 2.79
C THR A 19 -2.39 -6.43 2.41
N ILE A 20 -3.22 -7.18 3.14
CA ILE A 20 -4.65 -7.27 2.90
C ILE A 20 -5.35 -6.28 3.83
N SER A 21 -5.66 -5.10 3.29
CA SER A 21 -6.28 -4.00 4.01
C SER A 21 -7.11 -3.14 3.06
N PRO A 22 -8.17 -2.46 3.55
CA PRO A 22 -8.76 -1.34 2.85
C PRO A 22 -7.71 -0.23 2.65
N MET A 23 -7.77 0.44 1.51
CA MET A 23 -6.88 1.53 1.17
C MET A 23 -7.69 2.81 1.02
N GLY A 24 -7.11 3.96 1.33
CA GLY A 24 -7.73 5.27 1.16
C GLY A 24 -6.76 6.26 0.54
N PHE A 25 -7.27 7.32 -0.06
CA PHE A 25 -6.44 8.42 -0.55
C PHE A 25 -6.27 9.51 0.50
N PHE A 26 -5.02 9.91 0.74
CA PHE A 26 -4.67 10.99 1.65
C PHE A 26 -3.85 12.05 0.93
N PRO A 27 -4.21 13.34 1.01
CA PRO A 27 -3.47 14.39 0.34
C PRO A 27 -2.14 14.66 1.04
N THR A 28 -1.10 14.84 0.24
CA THR A 28 0.24 15.26 0.66
C THR A 28 0.80 16.28 -0.31
N ILE A 29 2.00 16.79 -0.06
CA ILE A 29 2.67 17.76 -0.92
C ILE A 29 3.86 17.09 -1.61
N GLY A 30 3.84 17.12 -2.94
CA GLY A 30 4.94 16.70 -3.80
C GLY A 30 5.72 17.90 -4.31
N GLN A 31 6.86 17.63 -4.94
CA GLN A 31 7.65 18.66 -5.61
C GLN A 31 8.37 18.09 -6.83
N VAL A 32 8.58 18.94 -7.83
CA VAL A 32 9.42 18.65 -9.01
C VAL A 32 10.47 19.75 -9.16
N CYS A 33 11.66 19.40 -9.66
CA CYS A 33 12.65 20.39 -10.01
C CYS A 33 12.12 21.27 -11.14
N ASN A 34 12.35 22.59 -11.07
CA ASN A 34 12.01 23.46 -12.18
C ASN A 34 12.94 23.21 -13.36
N ARG A 35 12.38 23.30 -14.57
CA ARG A 35 13.10 23.15 -15.83
C ARG A 35 13.14 24.47 -16.58
N ASP A 36 14.15 24.65 -17.43
CA ASP A 36 14.15 25.71 -18.44
C ASP A 36 13.13 25.39 -19.56
N ASN A 37 12.97 26.31 -20.51
CA ASN A 37 12.04 26.14 -21.62
C ASN A 37 12.48 25.06 -22.62
N ALA A 38 13.73 24.58 -22.54
CA ALA A 38 14.29 23.55 -23.40
C ALA A 38 14.18 22.13 -22.81
N GLY A 39 13.77 21.96 -21.55
CA GLY A 39 13.75 20.64 -20.91
C GLY A 39 14.81 20.42 -19.85
N ASN A 40 15.81 21.28 -19.75
CA ASN A 40 16.93 21.04 -18.86
C ASN A 40 16.55 21.40 -17.43
N GLN A 41 16.96 20.56 -16.50
CA GLN A 41 16.78 20.84 -15.08
C GLN A 41 17.62 22.05 -14.68
N ILE A 42 17.00 22.99 -13.95
CA ILE A 42 17.72 24.13 -13.39
C ILE A 42 18.57 23.60 -12.22
N LEU A 43 19.89 23.56 -12.41
CA LEU A 43 20.83 23.01 -11.45
C LEU A 43 20.98 23.91 -10.21
N ALA A 44 21.15 23.28 -9.05
CA ALA A 44 21.56 23.99 -7.84
C ALA A 44 23.06 24.22 -7.90
N LEU A 45 23.49 25.43 -8.28
CA LEU A 45 24.90 25.78 -8.32
C LEU A 45 25.21 26.84 -7.26
N ASN A 46 26.35 26.72 -6.57
CA ASN A 46 26.89 27.82 -5.78
C ASN A 46 27.47 28.91 -6.69
N ALA A 47 27.95 30.00 -6.09
CA ALA A 47 28.58 31.12 -6.81
C ALA A 47 29.79 30.70 -7.68
N ASN A 48 30.41 29.55 -7.40
CA ASN A 48 31.55 29.01 -8.14
C ASN A 48 31.14 28.00 -9.23
N GLY A 49 29.85 27.85 -9.51
CA GLY A 49 29.33 26.91 -10.51
C GLY A 49 29.39 25.43 -10.08
N GLN A 50 29.66 25.15 -8.80
CA GLN A 50 29.68 23.78 -8.27
C GLN A 50 28.28 23.38 -7.82
N SER A 51 27.91 22.12 -8.06
CA SER A 51 26.62 21.59 -7.63
C SER A 51 26.47 21.59 -6.11
N THR A 52 25.37 22.16 -5.62
CA THR A 52 24.99 22.19 -4.19
C THR A 52 23.80 21.29 -3.87
N GLY A 53 23.22 20.62 -4.87
CA GLY A 53 22.05 19.79 -4.69
C GLY A 53 21.43 19.35 -6.01
N VAL A 54 20.28 18.69 -5.91
CA VAL A 54 19.59 18.12 -7.07
C VAL A 54 18.87 19.23 -7.85
N CYS A 55 18.03 20.05 -7.22
CA CYS A 55 17.27 21.12 -7.89
C CYS A 55 17.71 22.52 -7.43
N GLY A 56 18.01 23.44 -8.35
CA GLY A 56 18.29 24.85 -8.02
C GLY A 56 17.04 25.65 -7.64
N SER A 57 15.89 25.21 -8.16
CA SER A 57 14.56 25.62 -7.69
C SER A 57 13.55 24.50 -7.93
N PHE A 58 12.42 24.53 -7.23
CA PHE A 58 11.38 23.51 -7.32
C PHE A 58 9.99 24.13 -7.24
N THR A 59 9.01 23.43 -7.79
CA THR A 59 7.59 23.75 -7.66
C THR A 59 6.92 22.67 -6.82
N ARG A 60 6.17 23.09 -5.79
CA ARG A 60 5.40 22.21 -4.91
C ARG A 60 3.94 22.14 -5.36
N PHE A 61 3.30 21.00 -5.17
CA PHE A 61 1.88 20.79 -5.49
C PHE A 61 1.27 19.71 -4.61
N PRO A 62 -0.03 19.81 -4.27
CA PRO A 62 -0.73 18.76 -3.55
C PRO A 62 -1.04 17.59 -4.49
N TYR A 63 -0.96 16.37 -3.96
CA TYR A 63 -1.44 15.16 -4.63
C TYR A 63 -1.83 14.09 -3.60
N ASN A 64 -2.68 13.16 -4.00
CA ASN A 64 -3.18 12.08 -3.16
C ASN A 64 -2.25 10.87 -3.21
N THR A 65 -1.85 10.37 -2.04
CA THR A 65 -1.14 9.11 -1.86
C THR A 65 -2.05 8.07 -1.22
N ILE A 66 -1.67 6.80 -1.36
CA ILE A 66 -2.38 5.72 -0.68
C ILE A 66 -1.99 5.69 0.79
N GLN A 67 -3.00 5.52 1.64
CA GLN A 67 -2.85 5.16 3.04
C GLN A 67 -3.59 3.85 3.32
N PHE A 68 -3.07 3.12 4.30
CA PHE A 68 -3.61 1.82 4.74
C PHE A 68 -4.19 1.98 6.15
N PRO A 69 -5.44 2.45 6.29
CA PRO A 69 -6.04 2.66 7.61
C PRO A 69 -6.32 1.38 8.40
N GLY A 70 -6.34 0.22 7.75
CA GLY A 70 -6.85 -1.01 8.34
C GLY A 70 -8.38 -1.09 8.34
N GLY A 71 -8.88 -2.32 8.44
CA GLY A 71 -10.31 -2.59 8.63
C GLY A 71 -10.77 -2.36 10.07
N ASP A 72 -12.08 -2.32 10.25
CA ASP A 72 -12.75 -2.46 11.56
C ASP A 72 -13.46 -3.82 11.69
N THR A 73 -13.56 -4.57 10.59
CA THR A 73 -14.24 -5.85 10.47
C THR A 73 -13.41 -6.78 9.58
N GLU A 74 -13.43 -8.07 9.91
CA GLU A 74 -12.78 -9.10 9.13
C GLU A 74 -13.64 -10.34 8.92
N LEU A 75 -13.34 -11.04 7.83
CA LEU A 75 -13.79 -12.40 7.58
C LEU A 75 -12.56 -13.23 7.18
N LEU A 76 -12.29 -14.30 7.90
CA LEU A 76 -11.20 -15.23 7.60
C LEU A 76 -11.72 -16.67 7.66
N THR A 77 -11.35 -17.47 6.67
CA THR A 77 -11.64 -18.89 6.58
C THR A 77 -10.40 -19.63 6.13
N ASN A 78 -10.12 -20.75 6.78
CA ASN A 78 -8.98 -21.60 6.52
C ASN A 78 -9.47 -23.05 6.44
N PHE A 79 -9.12 -23.72 5.36
CA PHE A 79 -9.35 -25.14 5.17
C PHE A 79 -8.01 -25.82 4.96
N GLU A 80 -7.72 -26.81 5.79
CA GLU A 80 -6.46 -27.54 5.75
C GLU A 80 -6.70 -29.02 6.01
N TYR A 81 -5.99 -29.88 5.27
CA TYR A 81 -6.04 -31.32 5.47
C TYR A 81 -4.64 -31.85 5.78
N ARG A 82 -4.44 -32.46 6.94
CA ARG A 82 -3.11 -32.90 7.42
C ARG A 82 -2.88 -34.38 7.14
N ILE A 83 -1.83 -34.67 6.38
CA ILE A 83 -1.41 -36.00 5.98
C ILE A 83 -0.06 -36.30 6.66
N PRO A 84 -0.01 -37.19 7.66
CA PRO A 84 1.26 -37.70 8.19
C PRO A 84 2.01 -38.44 7.07
N ILE A 85 3.27 -38.09 6.82
CA ILE A 85 4.08 -38.75 5.78
C ILE A 85 4.99 -39.80 6.41
N ALA A 86 5.91 -39.36 7.26
CA ALA A 86 6.84 -40.23 7.98
C ALA A 86 7.43 -39.51 9.19
N GLY A 87 7.50 -40.20 10.34
CA GLY A 87 8.06 -39.64 11.57
C GLY A 87 7.43 -38.29 11.95
N PRO A 88 8.23 -37.24 12.23
CA PRO A 88 7.72 -35.91 12.62
C PRO A 88 7.28 -35.04 11.43
N VAL A 89 7.17 -35.61 10.21
CA VAL A 89 6.87 -34.87 8.97
C VAL A 89 5.40 -35.00 8.60
N THR A 90 4.73 -33.85 8.42
CA THR A 90 3.33 -33.75 7.99
C THR A 90 3.24 -32.87 6.74
N LEU A 91 2.48 -33.32 5.74
CA LEU A 91 2.08 -32.51 4.58
C LEU A 91 0.67 -31.96 4.82
N ALA A 92 0.44 -30.71 4.45
CA ALA A 92 -0.85 -30.04 4.61
C ALA A 92 -1.19 -29.21 3.37
N PRO A 93 -1.96 -29.75 2.41
CA PRO A 93 -2.66 -28.91 1.44
C PRO A 93 -3.65 -27.97 2.14
N PHE A 94 -3.74 -26.74 1.63
CA PHE A 94 -4.59 -25.72 2.22
C PHE A 94 -5.30 -24.82 1.21
N VAL A 95 -6.38 -24.19 1.69
CA VAL A 95 -7.09 -23.08 1.07
C VAL A 95 -7.39 -22.04 2.15
N ASP A 96 -6.87 -20.83 1.98
CA ASP A 96 -7.07 -19.68 2.85
C ASP A 96 -7.88 -18.63 2.08
N VAL A 97 -8.96 -18.11 2.64
CA VAL A 97 -9.76 -17.03 2.05
C VAL A 97 -10.19 -16.06 3.12
N GLY A 98 -10.03 -14.77 2.85
CA GLY A 98 -10.49 -13.74 3.77
C GLY A 98 -10.49 -12.33 3.21
N SER A 99 -10.98 -11.40 4.01
CA SER A 99 -11.07 -9.98 3.68
C SER A 99 -11.13 -9.14 4.95
N THR A 100 -10.52 -7.96 4.89
CA THR A 100 -10.65 -6.89 5.88
C THR A 100 -11.39 -5.73 5.25
N PHE A 101 -12.24 -5.07 6.02
CA PHE A 101 -13.08 -3.98 5.53
C PHE A 101 -13.47 -3.00 6.63
N ILE A 102 -13.84 -1.80 6.19
CA ILE A 102 -14.37 -0.71 7.01
C ILE A 102 -15.89 -0.75 6.86
N MET A 103 -16.58 -1.22 7.89
CA MET A 103 -18.03 -1.15 8.02
C MET A 103 -18.50 0.23 8.50
N ARG A 104 -17.68 0.96 9.28
CA ARG A 104 -18.03 2.27 9.86
C ARG A 104 -17.05 3.36 9.41
N PRO A 105 -17.26 3.97 8.22
CA PRO A 105 -16.37 5.01 7.69
C PRO A 105 -16.20 6.23 8.61
N ASP A 106 -17.21 6.56 9.42
CA ASP A 106 -17.16 7.66 10.40
C ASP A 106 -15.99 7.59 11.40
N GLN A 107 -15.39 6.40 11.57
CA GLN A 107 -14.21 6.22 12.44
C GLN A 107 -12.91 6.76 11.81
N LEU A 108 -12.95 7.20 10.56
CA LEU A 108 -11.80 7.67 9.79
C LEU A 108 -11.80 9.17 9.57
N ARG A 109 -12.47 9.92 10.46
CA ARG A 109 -12.44 11.39 10.44
C ARG A 109 -11.01 11.89 10.59
N LEU A 110 -10.63 12.78 9.68
CA LEU A 110 -9.35 13.45 9.71
C LEU A 110 -9.45 14.68 10.60
N GLN A 111 -8.40 14.95 11.37
CA GLN A 111 -8.35 16.17 12.15
C GLN A 111 -8.18 17.36 11.18
N PRO A 112 -9.01 18.43 11.26
CA PRO A 112 -8.90 19.56 10.34
C PRO A 112 -7.52 20.21 10.31
N SER A 113 -6.80 20.21 11.44
CA SER A 113 -5.44 20.71 11.54
C SER A 113 -4.45 19.93 10.68
N ALA A 114 -4.68 18.63 10.45
CA ALA A 114 -3.79 17.77 9.65
C ALA A 114 -3.71 18.21 8.18
N LEU A 115 -4.76 18.87 7.67
CA LEU A 115 -4.85 19.32 6.29
C LEU A 115 -4.78 20.85 6.15
N SER A 116 -4.67 21.58 7.26
CA SER A 116 -4.68 23.04 7.28
C SER A 116 -3.51 23.65 6.50
N SER A 117 -2.31 23.07 6.59
CA SER A 117 -1.13 23.53 5.84
C SER A 117 -1.35 23.41 4.33
N ILE A 118 -1.86 22.27 3.87
CA ILE A 118 -2.16 22.01 2.45
C ILE A 118 -3.23 22.99 1.97
N GLY A 119 -4.32 23.16 2.71
CA GLY A 119 -5.42 24.05 2.32
C GLY A 119 -5.03 25.53 2.30
N ASN A 120 -4.10 25.95 3.17
CA ASN A 120 -3.58 27.32 3.20
C ASN A 120 -2.57 27.58 2.08
N GLU A 121 -1.69 26.61 1.80
CA GLU A 121 -0.68 26.72 0.74
C GLU A 121 -1.30 26.60 -0.67
N PHE A 122 -2.32 25.76 -0.82
CA PHE A 122 -2.97 25.49 -2.10
C PHE A 122 -4.49 25.73 -2.04
N PRO A 123 -4.97 26.99 -2.09
CA PRO A 123 -6.39 27.31 -1.97
C PRO A 123 -7.28 26.62 -3.03
N TYR A 124 -6.77 26.41 -4.23
CA TYR A 124 -7.50 25.71 -5.31
C TYR A 124 -7.79 24.23 -4.97
N PHE A 125 -7.00 23.62 -4.09
CA PHE A 125 -7.13 22.22 -3.69
C PHE A 125 -8.05 22.03 -2.47
N LYS A 126 -8.44 23.13 -1.80
CA LYS A 126 -9.30 23.08 -0.61
C LYS A 126 -10.63 22.32 -0.82
N PRO A 127 -11.32 22.42 -1.98
CA PRO A 127 -12.53 21.63 -2.24
C PRO A 127 -12.29 20.11 -2.29
N ASP A 128 -11.07 19.68 -2.60
CA ASP A 128 -10.70 18.26 -2.71
C ASP A 128 -10.20 17.68 -1.36
N LEU A 129 -10.10 18.50 -0.31
CA LEU A 129 -9.67 18.04 1.01
C LEU A 129 -10.73 17.16 1.68
N PRO A 130 -10.40 15.90 2.02
CA PRO A 130 -11.36 15.00 2.65
C PRO A 130 -11.56 15.35 4.13
N ALA A 131 -12.82 15.30 4.60
CA ALA A 131 -13.14 15.35 6.03
C ALA A 131 -12.87 14.01 6.73
N GLU A 132 -12.84 12.91 5.97
CA GLU A 132 -12.63 11.55 6.43
C GLU A 132 -11.88 10.74 5.37
N LEU A 133 -11.05 9.80 5.80
CA LEU A 133 -10.37 8.89 4.88
C LEU A 133 -11.39 7.86 4.38
N ARG A 134 -11.79 8.00 3.11
CA ARG A 134 -12.74 7.08 2.48
C ARG A 134 -12.03 5.87 1.85
N PRO A 135 -12.58 4.66 1.99
CA PRO A 135 -12.03 3.49 1.33
C PRO A 135 -12.13 3.64 -0.20
N ILE A 136 -11.07 3.24 -0.90
CA ILE A 136 -11.08 3.05 -2.35
C ILE A 136 -12.00 1.86 -2.63
N GLY A 137 -13.02 2.06 -3.46
CA GLY A 137 -14.11 1.08 -3.65
C GLY A 137 -13.66 -0.34 -4.00
N VAL A 138 -12.61 -0.47 -4.82
CA VAL A 138 -12.05 -1.79 -5.21
C VAL A 138 -11.24 -2.49 -4.11
N THR A 139 -10.98 -1.81 -2.99
CA THR A 139 -10.14 -2.33 -1.89
C THR A 139 -10.92 -2.67 -0.62
N ASN A 140 -12.11 -2.08 -0.43
CA ASN A 140 -12.97 -2.35 0.71
C ASN A 140 -13.83 -3.59 0.45
N PHE A 141 -13.93 -4.49 1.42
CA PHE A 141 -14.62 -5.77 1.27
C PHE A 141 -14.16 -6.55 0.03
N ARG A 142 -12.86 -6.50 -0.27
CA ARG A 142 -12.25 -7.20 -1.39
C ARG A 142 -11.73 -8.56 -0.90
N PRO A 143 -12.30 -9.71 -1.32
CA PRO A 143 -11.80 -11.01 -0.90
C PRO A 143 -10.43 -11.30 -1.51
N ARG A 144 -9.54 -11.87 -0.70
CA ARG A 144 -8.23 -12.41 -1.10
C ARG A 144 -8.20 -13.87 -0.73
N GLY A 145 -7.51 -14.68 -1.53
CA GLY A 145 -7.52 -16.12 -1.35
C GLY A 145 -6.28 -16.78 -1.94
N SER A 146 -5.76 -17.76 -1.20
CA SER A 146 -4.57 -18.53 -1.56
C SER A 146 -4.78 -20.02 -1.33
N THR A 147 -4.14 -20.86 -2.14
CA THR A 147 -4.11 -22.31 -1.96
C THR A 147 -2.68 -22.79 -2.10
N GLY A 148 -2.31 -23.87 -1.43
CA GLY A 148 -0.93 -24.31 -1.45
C GLY A 148 -0.66 -25.59 -0.70
N LEU A 149 0.63 -25.83 -0.46
CA LEU A 149 1.14 -26.95 0.31
C LEU A 149 2.00 -26.41 1.44
N GLU A 150 1.82 -26.97 2.63
CA GLU A 150 2.67 -26.77 3.80
C GLU A 150 3.34 -28.10 4.18
N ILE A 151 4.63 -28.06 4.47
CA ILE A 151 5.38 -29.16 5.08
C ILE A 151 5.75 -28.73 6.48
N GLN A 152 5.30 -29.49 7.47
CA GLN A 152 5.62 -29.28 8.88
C GLN A 152 6.57 -30.38 9.37
N VAL A 153 7.62 -29.98 10.09
CA VAL A 153 8.58 -30.88 10.74
C VAL A 153 8.76 -30.45 12.19
N ILE A 154 8.66 -31.39 13.14
CA ILE A 154 9.01 -31.12 14.55
C ILE A 154 10.54 -31.21 14.71
N LEU A 155 11.16 -30.13 15.15
CA LEU A 155 12.61 -30.05 15.33
C LEU A 155 13.04 -30.86 16.58
N PRO A 156 14.01 -31.80 16.48
CA PRO A 156 14.36 -32.69 17.59
C PRO A 156 14.91 -31.99 18.83
N VAL A 157 15.70 -30.94 18.64
CA VAL A 157 16.45 -30.29 19.74
C VAL A 157 15.59 -29.30 20.53
N VAL A 158 14.65 -28.64 19.85
CA VAL A 158 13.84 -27.55 20.44
C VAL A 158 12.36 -27.91 20.57
N ASN A 159 11.96 -29.13 20.19
CA ASN A 159 10.59 -29.63 20.16
C ASN A 159 9.57 -28.62 19.61
N ALA A 160 9.97 -27.88 18.58
CA ALA A 160 9.19 -26.80 17.99
C ALA A 160 8.81 -27.15 16.54
N PRO A 161 7.57 -26.86 16.09
CA PRO A 161 7.19 -27.07 14.72
C PRO A 161 7.85 -26.02 13.82
N PHE A 162 8.62 -26.50 12.86
CA PHE A 162 9.08 -25.78 11.69
C PHE A 162 8.10 -26.02 10.55
N ARG A 163 7.66 -24.96 9.86
CA ARG A 163 6.77 -25.06 8.70
C ARG A 163 7.39 -24.37 7.52
N VAL A 164 7.33 -24.99 6.35
CA VAL A 164 7.61 -24.35 5.06
C VAL A 164 6.36 -24.49 4.22
N PHE A 165 5.93 -23.41 3.58
CA PHE A 165 4.75 -23.45 2.73
C PHE A 165 4.97 -22.68 1.44
N TYR A 166 4.32 -23.14 0.39
CA TYR A 166 4.16 -22.42 -0.86
C TYR A 166 2.68 -22.16 -1.09
N GLY A 167 2.30 -20.89 -1.22
CA GLY A 167 0.93 -20.46 -1.51
C GLY A 167 0.81 -19.79 -2.87
N TYR A 168 -0.16 -20.20 -3.67
CA TYR A 168 -0.60 -19.58 -4.91
C TYR A 168 -1.88 -18.77 -4.67
N ASN A 169 -1.88 -17.50 -5.09
CA ASN A 169 -2.97 -16.56 -4.84
C ASN A 169 -3.97 -16.54 -6.01
N PHE A 170 -5.08 -17.25 -5.84
CA PHE A 170 -6.13 -17.38 -6.86
C PHE A 170 -7.14 -16.22 -6.84
N LEU A 171 -7.37 -15.58 -5.69
CA LEU A 171 -8.18 -14.36 -5.58
C LEU A 171 -7.30 -13.18 -5.17
N ARG A 172 -7.15 -12.20 -6.07
CA ARG A 172 -6.19 -11.09 -5.94
C ARG A 172 -6.79 -9.73 -6.32
N LEU A 173 -6.21 -8.68 -5.76
CA LEU A 173 -6.32 -7.32 -6.29
C LEU A 173 -5.47 -7.21 -7.57
N ASN A 174 -6.07 -6.73 -8.65
CA ASN A 174 -5.38 -6.49 -9.92
C ASN A 174 -6.11 -5.41 -10.70
N ASP A 175 -6.17 -4.22 -10.10
CA ASP A 175 -7.02 -3.13 -10.53
C ASP A 175 -6.14 -1.91 -10.79
N THR A 176 -6.47 -1.12 -11.80
CA THR A 176 -5.82 0.17 -12.06
C THR A 176 -6.69 1.26 -11.46
N ILE A 177 -6.11 2.06 -10.56
CA ILE A 177 -6.83 3.12 -9.86
C ILE A 177 -6.29 4.49 -10.24
N THR A 178 -7.17 5.48 -10.22
CA THR A 178 -6.83 6.88 -10.45
C THR A 178 -7.19 7.66 -9.18
N PRO A 179 -6.28 8.47 -8.62
CA PRO A 179 -6.60 9.32 -7.48
C PRO A 179 -7.72 10.32 -7.81
N PRO A 180 -8.71 10.52 -6.92
CA PRO A 180 -9.77 11.50 -7.10
C PRO A 180 -9.23 12.89 -6.77
N GLN A 181 -8.64 13.58 -7.74
CA GLN A 181 -8.11 14.93 -7.56
C GLN A 181 -8.13 15.72 -8.86
N ALA A 182 -8.26 17.04 -8.76
CA ALA A 182 -8.01 17.93 -9.87
C ALA A 182 -6.50 17.95 -10.23
N LEU A 183 -6.19 18.16 -11.51
CA LEU A 183 -4.83 18.51 -11.90
C LEU A 183 -4.48 19.89 -11.35
N PRO A 184 -3.21 20.11 -10.93
CA PRO A 184 -2.78 21.41 -10.48
C PRO A 184 -2.85 22.40 -11.65
N PRO A 185 -3.22 23.67 -11.41
CA PRO A 185 -3.31 24.65 -12.48
C PRO A 185 -1.93 24.89 -13.10
N VAL A 186 -1.86 25.01 -14.42
CA VAL A 186 -0.59 25.21 -15.15
C VAL A 186 0.14 26.46 -14.66
N SER A 187 -0.59 27.48 -14.20
CA SER A 187 -0.05 28.72 -13.62
C SER A 187 0.71 28.53 -12.30
N LEU A 188 0.58 27.37 -11.64
CA LEU A 188 1.40 27.02 -10.47
C LEU A 188 2.86 26.74 -10.86
N PHE A 189 3.11 26.44 -12.13
CA PHE A 189 4.41 26.04 -12.63
C PHE A 189 5.04 27.16 -13.46
N PRO A 190 6.38 27.30 -13.44
CA PRO A 190 7.07 28.36 -14.18
C PRO A 190 6.96 28.20 -15.71
N ASN A 191 6.77 26.98 -16.20
CA ASN A 191 6.56 26.67 -17.61
C ASN A 191 5.92 25.28 -17.80
N VAL A 192 5.50 24.99 -19.03
CA VAL A 192 4.88 23.71 -19.43
C VAL A 192 5.82 22.52 -19.17
N GLN A 193 7.13 22.74 -19.32
CA GLN A 193 8.10 21.68 -19.15
C GLN A 193 8.21 21.20 -17.70
N THR A 194 8.14 22.13 -16.74
CA THR A 194 8.04 21.80 -15.31
C THR A 194 6.68 21.19 -14.97
N TYR A 195 5.60 21.68 -15.58
CA TYR A 195 4.25 21.11 -15.39
C TYR A 195 4.19 19.63 -15.84
N ASN A 196 4.81 19.29 -16.97
CA ASN A 196 4.84 17.93 -17.50
C ASN A 196 5.50 16.93 -16.54
N ASP A 197 6.50 17.37 -15.77
CA ASP A 197 7.16 16.56 -14.74
C ASP A 197 6.25 16.25 -13.54
N ALA A 198 5.22 17.07 -13.29
CA ALA A 198 4.26 16.82 -12.21
C ALA A 198 3.15 15.83 -12.63
N LEU A 199 2.83 15.74 -13.93
CA LEU A 199 1.76 14.87 -14.44
C LEU A 199 1.85 13.39 -14.04
N PRO A 200 3.03 12.74 -13.94
CA PRO A 200 3.16 11.35 -13.49
C PRO A 200 2.51 11.06 -12.13
N TYR A 201 2.46 12.03 -11.21
CA TYR A 201 1.83 11.88 -9.89
C TYR A 201 0.30 11.73 -9.95
N PHE A 202 -0.30 12.06 -11.10
CA PHE A 202 -1.75 12.06 -11.32
C PHE A 202 -2.18 10.92 -12.25
N ARG A 203 -1.24 10.12 -12.75
CA ARG A 203 -1.54 9.03 -13.68
C ARG A 203 -2.19 7.86 -12.93
N PRO A 204 -3.06 7.10 -13.62
CA PRO A 204 -3.54 5.84 -13.08
C PRO A 204 -2.36 4.89 -12.81
N PHE A 205 -2.41 4.18 -11.70
CA PHE A 205 -1.37 3.21 -11.34
C PHE A 205 -1.99 1.87 -10.94
N PRO A 206 -1.27 0.76 -11.14
CA PRO A 206 -1.78 -0.57 -10.83
C PRO A 206 -1.65 -0.86 -9.32
N LEU A 207 -2.74 -1.34 -8.72
CA LEU A 207 -2.75 -2.03 -7.43
C LEU A 207 -2.82 -3.53 -7.67
N ARG A 208 -1.72 -4.24 -7.38
CA ARG A 208 -1.57 -5.65 -7.72
C ARG A 208 -1.00 -6.46 -6.59
N ASP A 209 -1.71 -7.51 -6.22
CA ASP A 209 -1.19 -8.52 -5.32
C ASP A 209 -0.27 -9.49 -6.06
N ARG A 210 0.73 -9.99 -5.33
CA ARG A 210 1.66 -11.03 -5.79
C ARG A 210 0.89 -12.29 -6.18
N LYS A 211 1.41 -13.04 -7.17
CA LYS A 211 0.78 -14.29 -7.66
C LYS A 211 0.99 -15.48 -6.73
N ALA A 212 2.11 -15.51 -6.01
CA ALA A 212 2.46 -16.62 -5.11
C ALA A 212 3.52 -16.16 -4.11
N ARG A 213 3.70 -16.94 -3.05
CA ARG A 213 4.67 -16.72 -1.97
C ARG A 213 5.20 -18.04 -1.45
N LEU A 214 6.51 -18.08 -1.20
CA LEU A 214 7.18 -19.13 -0.43
C LEU A 214 7.52 -18.52 0.93
N GLY A 215 7.19 -19.22 2.01
CA GLY A 215 7.46 -18.75 3.37
C GLY A 215 7.77 -19.89 4.32
N PHE A 216 8.21 -19.52 5.52
CA PHE A 216 8.47 -20.47 6.60
C PHE A 216 8.16 -19.84 7.96
N THR A 217 7.82 -20.67 8.94
CA THR A 217 7.62 -20.26 10.33
C THR A 217 8.30 -21.20 11.28
N VAL A 218 8.74 -20.67 12.42
CA VAL A 218 9.16 -21.46 13.58
C VAL A 218 8.31 -21.00 14.75
N ALA A 219 7.45 -21.88 15.29
CA ALA A 219 6.73 -21.53 16.50
C ALA A 219 7.71 -21.52 17.68
N ARG A 220 7.77 -20.42 18.43
CA ARG A 220 8.44 -20.40 19.74
C ARG A 220 7.39 -20.69 20.80
N GLN A 221 7.60 -21.73 21.60
CA GLN A 221 6.90 -21.86 22.87
C GLN A 221 7.51 -20.82 23.82
N PHE A 222 6.69 -19.89 24.33
CA PHE A 222 7.04 -19.04 25.45
C PHE A 222 6.38 -19.61 26.70
#